data_AF-A0AAD5U2K1-F1
#
_entry.id   AF-A0AAD5U2K1-F1
#
_cell.length_a   1.000
_cell.length_b   1.000
_cell.length_c   1.000
_cell.angle_alpha   90.00
_cell.angle_beta   90.00
_cell.angle_gamma   90.00
#
_symmetry.space_group_name_H-M   'P 1'
#
loop_
_entity.id
_entity.type
_entity.pdbx_description
1 polymer ?
#
loop_
_entity_poly.entity_id
_entity_poly.type
_entity_poly.pdbx_seq_one_letter_code
_entity_poly.pdbx_strand_id
1 'polypeptide(L)'
;MYLLGVNLPDASVVPVALTKIFGVGKKTAESICDKLSIHRSCRLKDVPESKIVELSHLLNGMTIETELRREIKTNIANLAQIGCYRGERHKSCLPVRGQLTRTNARTAKKLNGRQFQIKSFTTFANQYPIKYVSKPFYLPSKLPNTLSHLPILRGLKFFSAGLFGCILLHRK
;
A
#
# COMPACT_ATOMS: atom_id res chain seq x y z
N MET A 1 -30.24 -6.25 -12.06
CA MET A 1 -30.19 -5.04 -12.90
C MET A 1 -28.75 -4.55 -13.00
N TYR A 2 -28.29 -4.13 -14.19
CA TYR A 2 -26.95 -3.57 -14.37
C TYR A 2 -26.99 -2.05 -14.45
N LEU A 3 -26.18 -1.38 -13.63
CA LEU A 3 -26.09 0.08 -13.60
C LEU A 3 -24.62 0.49 -13.43
N LEU A 4 -24.11 1.34 -14.34
CA LEU A 4 -22.72 1.82 -14.37
C LEU A 4 -21.66 0.71 -14.26
N GLY A 5 -21.92 -0.45 -14.87
CA GLY A 5 -21.01 -1.60 -14.84
C GLY A 5 -21.03 -2.40 -13.53
N VAL A 6 -21.94 -2.09 -12.60
CA VAL A 6 -22.15 -2.84 -11.36
C VAL A 6 -23.47 -3.59 -11.44
N ASN A 7 -23.46 -4.87 -11.01
CA ASN A 7 -24.68 -5.67 -10.89
C ASN A 7 -25.37 -5.38 -9.54
N LEU A 8 -26.55 -4.79 -9.60
CA LEU A 8 -27.40 -4.52 -8.44
C LEU A 8 -28.49 -5.61 -8.34
N PRO A 9 -28.71 -6.19 -7.15
CA PRO A 9 -29.73 -7.22 -6.98
C PRO A 9 -31.14 -6.62 -6.97
N ASP A 10 -32.02 -7.17 -7.79
CA ASP A 10 -33.36 -6.60 -8.05
C ASP A 10 -34.30 -6.66 -6.85
N ALA A 11 -34.10 -7.64 -5.97
CA ALA A 11 -34.88 -7.81 -4.74
C ALA A 11 -34.57 -6.76 -3.66
N SER A 12 -33.45 -6.04 -3.79
CA SER A 12 -33.02 -5.08 -2.78
C SER A 12 -33.72 -3.73 -2.90
N VAL A 13 -33.82 -3.05 -1.76
CA VAL A 13 -34.38 -1.71 -1.66
C VAL A 13 -33.41 -0.70 -2.30
N VAL A 14 -33.93 0.25 -3.07
CA VAL A 14 -33.13 1.20 -3.89
C VAL A 14 -31.97 1.86 -3.12
N PRO A 15 -32.17 2.55 -1.98
CA PRO A 15 -31.09 3.19 -1.23
C PRO A 15 -30.01 2.20 -0.79
N VAL A 16 -30.38 0.99 -0.41
CA VAL A 16 -29.41 -0.05 -0.01
C VAL A 16 -28.65 -0.56 -1.23
N ALA A 17 -29.33 -0.74 -2.35
CA ALA A 17 -28.71 -1.19 -3.58
C ALA A 17 -27.64 -0.20 -4.08
N LEU A 18 -27.93 1.10 -4.02
CA LEU A 18 -27.01 2.15 -4.45
C LEU A 18 -25.69 2.14 -3.65
N THR A 19 -25.70 1.74 -2.37
CA THR A 19 -24.47 1.65 -1.56
C THR A 19 -23.49 0.57 -2.02
N LYS A 20 -23.91 -0.34 -2.91
CA LYS A 20 -22.99 -1.30 -3.52
C LYS A 20 -22.02 -0.65 -4.50
N ILE A 21 -22.39 0.51 -5.02
CA ILE A 21 -21.55 1.30 -5.92
C ILE A 21 -20.48 2.02 -5.08
N PHE A 22 -19.22 1.82 -5.41
CA PHE A 22 -18.09 2.42 -4.71
C PHE A 22 -18.11 3.94 -4.82
N GLY A 23 -18.11 4.62 -3.68
CA GLY A 23 -18.22 6.08 -3.58
C GLY A 23 -19.61 6.55 -3.15
N VAL A 24 -20.63 5.71 -3.22
CA VAL A 24 -21.98 6.02 -2.75
C VAL A 24 -22.19 5.45 -1.34
N GLY A 25 -22.42 6.32 -0.37
CA GLY A 25 -22.77 5.95 1.00
C GLY A 25 -24.28 6.03 1.26
N LYS A 26 -24.70 5.71 2.49
CA LYS A 26 -26.12 5.76 2.88
C LYS A 26 -26.75 7.15 2.68
N LYS A 27 -26.10 8.20 3.17
CA LYS A 27 -26.62 9.58 3.09
C LYS A 27 -26.75 10.08 1.65
N THR A 28 -25.76 9.77 0.81
CA THR A 28 -25.79 10.18 -0.60
C THR A 28 -26.85 9.40 -1.36
N ALA A 29 -26.98 8.09 -1.10
CA ALA A 29 -28.07 7.28 -1.65
C ALA A 29 -29.47 7.81 -1.29
N GLU A 30 -29.70 8.14 -0.01
CA GLU A 30 -30.95 8.76 0.44
C GLU A 30 -31.20 10.10 -0.28
N SER A 31 -30.18 10.94 -0.39
CA SER A 31 -30.28 12.22 -1.10
C SER A 31 -30.62 12.05 -2.59
N ILE A 32 -30.12 10.99 -3.23
CA ILE A 32 -30.44 10.67 -4.64
C ILE A 32 -31.89 10.22 -4.76
N CYS A 33 -32.34 9.34 -3.87
CA CYS A 33 -33.75 8.89 -3.84
C CYS A 33 -34.70 10.08 -3.62
N ASP A 34 -34.37 10.96 -2.68
CA ASP A 34 -35.18 12.14 -2.37
C ASP A 34 -35.26 13.09 -3.59
N LYS A 35 -34.15 13.31 -4.31
CA LYS A 35 -34.12 14.10 -5.57
C LYS A 35 -35.00 13.52 -6.68
N LEU A 36 -35.02 12.20 -6.81
CA LEU A 36 -35.80 11.49 -7.83
C LEU A 36 -37.25 11.20 -7.38
N SER A 37 -37.60 11.59 -6.14
CA SER A 37 -38.88 11.30 -5.50
C SER A 37 -39.20 9.80 -5.45
N ILE A 38 -38.17 8.96 -5.24
CA ILE A 38 -38.31 7.52 -5.09
C ILE A 38 -38.54 7.19 -3.62
N HIS A 39 -39.61 6.45 -3.32
CA HIS A 39 -39.90 6.06 -1.95
C HIS A 39 -38.80 5.14 -1.36
N ARG A 40 -38.44 5.36 -0.09
CA ARG A 40 -37.31 4.67 0.56
C ARG A 40 -37.48 3.17 0.72
N SER A 41 -38.72 2.66 0.72
CA SER A 41 -39.01 1.21 0.75
C SER A 41 -39.16 0.58 -0.64
N CYS A 42 -39.09 1.38 -1.71
CA CYS A 42 -39.22 0.88 -3.08
C CYS A 42 -38.06 -0.08 -3.39
N ARG A 43 -38.36 -1.20 -4.05
CA ARG A 43 -37.37 -2.15 -4.52
C ARG A 43 -36.96 -1.81 -5.94
N LEU A 44 -35.74 -2.18 -6.32
CA LEU A 44 -35.21 -1.91 -7.66
C LEU A 44 -36.10 -2.45 -8.78
N LYS A 45 -36.67 -3.65 -8.59
CA LYS A 45 -37.60 -4.27 -9.56
C LYS A 45 -38.87 -3.46 -9.82
N ASP A 46 -39.29 -2.61 -8.87
CA ASP A 46 -40.57 -1.89 -8.93
C ASP A 46 -40.36 -0.43 -9.39
N VAL A 47 -39.12 -0.03 -9.71
CA VAL A 47 -38.78 1.32 -10.19
C VAL A 47 -39.11 1.43 -11.69
N PRO A 48 -39.82 2.47 -12.15
CA PRO A 48 -40.10 2.65 -13.56
C PRO A 48 -38.82 2.99 -14.35
N GLU A 49 -38.77 2.56 -15.60
CA GLU A 49 -37.58 2.72 -16.47
C GLU A 49 -37.17 4.19 -16.66
N SER A 50 -38.14 5.12 -16.71
CA SER A 50 -37.87 6.57 -16.78
C SER A 50 -36.99 7.04 -15.62
N LYS A 51 -37.28 6.59 -14.40
CA LYS A 51 -36.51 6.91 -13.20
C LYS A 51 -35.15 6.25 -13.20
N ILE A 52 -35.01 5.07 -13.81
CA ILE A 52 -33.71 4.40 -13.96
C ILE A 52 -32.78 5.22 -14.88
N VAL A 53 -33.32 5.78 -15.95
CA VAL A 53 -32.55 6.66 -16.86
C VAL A 53 -32.12 7.94 -16.15
N GLU A 54 -33.02 8.61 -15.43
CA GLU A 54 -32.71 9.80 -14.62
C GLU A 54 -31.62 9.50 -13.57
N LEU A 55 -31.74 8.35 -12.90
CA LEU A 55 -30.78 7.90 -11.90
C LEU A 55 -29.38 7.69 -12.53
N SER A 56 -29.32 7.06 -13.71
CA SER A 56 -28.07 6.88 -14.45
C SER A 56 -27.39 8.22 -14.78
N HIS A 57 -28.16 9.21 -15.24
CA HIS A 57 -27.64 10.55 -15.54
C HIS A 57 -27.09 11.24 -14.31
N LEU A 58 -27.79 11.16 -13.18
CA LEU A 58 -27.36 11.76 -11.92
C LEU A 58 -26.08 11.09 -11.40
N LEU A 59 -25.98 9.76 -11.50
CA LEU A 59 -24.78 9.04 -11.08
C LEU A 59 -23.56 9.35 -11.96
N ASN A 60 -23.72 9.54 -13.28
CA ASN A 60 -22.63 9.89 -14.19
C ASN A 60 -21.97 11.24 -13.85
N GLY A 61 -22.72 12.16 -13.24
CA GLY A 61 -22.18 13.45 -12.80
C GLY A 61 -21.31 13.39 -11.54
N MET A 62 -21.19 12.24 -10.87
CA MET A 62 -20.45 12.08 -9.62
C MET A 62 -19.15 11.28 -9.82
N THR A 63 -18.13 11.57 -9.01
CA THR A 63 -16.86 10.83 -8.98
C THR A 63 -17.04 9.48 -8.29
N ILE A 64 -17.29 8.43 -9.08
CA ILE A 64 -17.70 7.10 -8.61
C ILE A 64 -16.80 6.00 -9.19
N GLU A 65 -16.79 4.83 -8.55
CA GLU A 65 -16.15 3.58 -9.01
C GLU A 65 -14.70 3.74 -9.46
N THR A 66 -14.43 3.61 -10.75
CA THR A 66 -13.10 3.54 -11.33
C THR A 66 -12.36 4.86 -11.17
N GLU A 67 -13.06 5.98 -11.33
CA GLU A 67 -12.45 7.31 -11.24
C GLU A 67 -12.01 7.60 -9.81
N LEU A 68 -12.91 7.40 -8.83
CA LEU A 68 -12.57 7.56 -7.42
C LEU A 68 -11.43 6.61 -6.97
N ARG A 69 -11.42 5.37 -7.48
CA ARG A 69 -10.33 4.43 -7.20
C ARG A 69 -9.00 4.86 -7.83
N ARG A 70 -9.01 5.46 -9.02
CA ARG A 70 -7.82 5.99 -9.67
C ARG A 70 -7.27 7.17 -8.89
N GLU A 71 -8.13 8.11 -8.50
CA GLU A 71 -7.76 9.27 -7.70
C GLU A 71 -7.10 8.87 -6.37
N ILE A 72 -7.68 7.89 -5.65
CA ILE A 72 -7.07 7.38 -4.41
C ILE A 72 -5.69 6.76 -4.67
N LYS A 73 -5.53 6.02 -5.77
CA LYS A 73 -4.25 5.40 -6.14
C LYS A 73 -3.20 6.45 -6.53
N THR A 74 -3.58 7.46 -7.32
CA THR A 74 -2.67 8.55 -7.71
C THR A 74 -2.24 9.33 -6.48
N ASN A 75 -3.16 9.63 -5.56
CA ASN A 75 -2.82 10.27 -4.28
C ASN A 75 -1.81 9.46 -3.46
N ILE A 76 -1.98 8.13 -3.37
CA ILE A 76 -1.05 7.25 -2.65
C ILE A 76 0.31 7.14 -3.38
N ALA A 77 0.30 7.07 -4.72
CA ALA A 77 1.51 7.07 -5.53
C ALA A 77 2.31 8.37 -5.38
N ASN A 78 1.62 9.52 -5.35
CA ASN A 78 2.23 10.83 -5.14
C ASN A 78 2.93 10.90 -3.77
N LEU A 79 2.27 10.43 -2.69
CA LEU A 79 2.89 10.34 -1.36
C LEU A 79 4.17 9.49 -1.38
N ALA A 80 4.15 8.39 -2.13
CA ALA A 80 5.28 7.48 -2.29
C ALA A 80 6.42 8.07 -3.15
N GLN A 81 6.10 8.88 -4.16
CA GLN A 81 7.07 9.56 -5.02
C GLN A 81 7.77 10.70 -4.28
N ILE A 82 7.03 11.47 -3.49
CA ILE A 82 7.59 12.55 -2.66
C ILE A 82 8.58 12.00 -1.62
N GLY A 83 8.38 10.76 -1.16
CA GLY A 83 9.24 10.16 -0.14
C GLY A 83 8.89 10.59 1.29
N CYS A 84 7.66 11.04 1.53
CA CYS A 84 7.22 11.38 2.88
C CYS A 84 7.02 10.10 3.73
N TYR A 85 7.07 10.25 5.07
CA TYR A 85 6.85 9.14 6.00
C TYR A 85 5.62 8.29 5.63
N ARG A 86 4.48 8.93 5.32
CA ARG A 86 3.25 8.23 4.94
C ARG A 86 3.45 7.36 3.70
N GLY A 87 4.15 7.86 2.69
CA GLY A 87 4.48 7.13 1.46
C GLY A 87 5.36 5.91 1.73
N GLU A 88 6.40 6.05 2.56
CA GLU A 88 7.28 4.93 2.96
C GLU A 88 6.51 3.84 3.72
N ARG A 89 5.58 4.23 4.59
CA ARG A 89 4.71 3.28 5.32
C ARG A 89 3.79 2.52 4.39
N HIS A 90 3.26 3.18 3.36
CA HIS A 90 2.49 2.53 2.30
C HIS A 90 3.35 1.52 1.52
N LYS A 91 4.58 1.89 1.09
CA LYS A 91 5.52 0.96 0.44
C LYS A 91 5.86 -0.25 1.32
N SER A 92 6.07 -0.02 2.61
CA SER A 92 6.42 -1.07 3.59
C SER A 92 5.23 -1.90 4.07
N CYS A 93 4.01 -1.64 3.56
CA CYS A 93 2.78 -2.32 4.00
C CYS A 93 2.52 -2.18 5.51
N LEU A 94 2.85 -1.04 6.12
CA LEU A 94 2.69 -0.79 7.55
C LEU A 94 1.55 0.21 7.81
N PRO A 95 1.02 0.27 9.05
CA PRO A 95 0.07 1.31 9.41
C PRO A 95 0.67 2.71 9.24
N VAL A 96 -0.18 3.62 8.74
CA VAL A 96 0.20 4.98 8.29
C VAL A 96 -0.19 6.05 9.33
N ARG A 97 -1.13 5.73 10.23
CA ARG A 97 -1.72 6.69 11.19
C ARG A 97 -1.09 6.62 12.59
N GLY A 98 0.22 6.41 12.67
CA GLY A 98 0.95 6.36 13.96
C GLY A 98 0.64 5.16 14.86
N GLN A 99 0.08 4.09 14.31
CA GLN A 99 -0.29 2.90 15.08
C GLN A 99 0.93 2.00 15.34
N LEU A 100 0.89 1.25 16.44
CA LEU A 100 1.94 0.29 16.81
C LEU A 100 2.05 -0.86 15.80
N THR A 101 3.29 -1.28 15.50
CA THR A 101 3.58 -2.33 14.51
C THR A 101 3.97 -3.68 15.10
N ARG A 102 4.28 -3.73 16.41
CA ARG A 102 4.79 -4.94 17.10
C ARG A 102 3.75 -6.04 17.19
N THR A 103 2.52 -5.71 17.59
CA THR A 103 1.46 -6.69 17.87
C THR A 103 0.37 -6.70 16.79
N ASN A 104 -0.24 -5.54 16.51
CA ASN A 104 -1.50 -5.45 15.77
C ASN A 104 -1.36 -4.69 14.44
N ALA A 105 -0.65 -5.27 13.47
CA ALA A 105 -0.48 -4.69 12.13
C ALA A 105 -0.95 -5.59 10.97
N ARG A 106 -1.65 -6.70 11.25
CA ARG A 106 -1.99 -7.73 10.24
C ARG A 106 -2.83 -7.19 9.08
N THR A 107 -3.85 -6.39 9.36
CA THR A 107 -4.74 -5.80 8.34
C THR A 107 -4.00 -4.82 7.44
N ALA A 108 -3.19 -3.93 8.01
CA ALA A 108 -2.34 -3.00 7.28
C ALA A 108 -1.35 -3.74 6.36
N LYS A 109 -0.67 -4.77 6.88
CA LYS A 109 0.23 -5.63 6.10
C LYS A 109 -0.46 -6.29 4.91
N LYS A 110 -1.71 -6.72 5.08
CA LYS A 110 -2.50 -7.35 4.01
C LYS A 110 -2.99 -6.34 2.96
N LEU A 111 -3.39 -5.14 3.36
CA LEU A 111 -4.16 -4.22 2.49
C LEU A 111 -3.34 -3.04 1.94
N ASN A 112 -2.40 -2.48 2.72
CA ASN A 112 -1.75 -1.21 2.38
C ASN A 112 -0.80 -1.31 1.18
N GLY A 113 -0.22 -2.48 0.92
CA GLY A 113 0.71 -2.71 -0.19
C GLY A 113 0.08 -3.12 -1.52
N ARG A 114 -1.24 -3.36 -1.56
CA ARG A 114 -1.91 -3.96 -2.73
C ARG A 114 -1.73 -3.16 -4.03
N GLN A 115 -1.41 -1.87 -3.91
CA GLN A 115 -1.21 -0.96 -5.04
C GLN A 115 0.25 -0.90 -5.52
N PHE A 116 1.22 -1.26 -4.68
CA PHE A 116 2.66 -1.23 -4.98
C PHE A 116 3.24 -2.61 -5.29
N GLN A 117 2.51 -3.68 -4.98
CA GLN A 117 2.88 -5.03 -5.37
C GLN A 117 2.83 -5.14 -6.89
N ILE A 118 3.98 -4.98 -7.53
CA ILE A 118 4.24 -5.59 -8.82
C ILE A 118 4.03 -7.09 -8.58
N LYS A 119 3.03 -7.69 -9.22
CA LYS A 119 3.00 -9.15 -9.36
C LYS A 119 4.18 -9.52 -10.25
N SER A 120 5.37 -9.51 -9.68
CA SER A 120 6.46 -10.26 -10.22
C SER A 120 5.94 -11.69 -10.17
N PHE A 121 5.56 -12.24 -11.32
CA PHE A 121 5.49 -13.68 -11.53
C PHE A 121 6.91 -14.20 -11.30
N THR A 122 7.33 -14.27 -10.04
CA THR A 122 8.61 -14.83 -9.69
C THR A 122 8.39 -16.32 -9.72
N THR A 123 8.87 -16.94 -10.79
CA THR A 123 9.38 -18.30 -10.70
C THR A 123 10.27 -18.40 -9.46
N PHE A 124 10.34 -19.61 -8.89
CA PHE A 124 10.96 -20.00 -7.62
C PHE A 124 12.35 -19.38 -7.29
N ALA A 125 13.03 -18.75 -8.25
CA ALA A 125 14.33 -18.09 -8.13
C ALA A 125 14.38 -16.81 -7.27
N ASN A 126 13.24 -16.17 -6.91
CA ASN A 126 13.24 -15.01 -5.98
C ASN A 126 12.92 -15.41 -4.54
N GLN A 127 13.56 -16.45 -4.02
CA GLN A 127 13.51 -16.82 -2.60
C GLN A 127 14.39 -15.95 -1.70
N TYR A 128 15.16 -15.01 -2.25
CA TYR A 128 15.94 -14.08 -1.44
C TYR A 128 15.26 -12.72 -1.40
N PRO A 129 14.79 -12.25 -0.21
CA PRO A 129 14.29 -10.90 -0.09
C PRO A 129 15.42 -9.94 -0.48
N ILE A 130 15.10 -8.89 -1.23
CA ILE A 130 16.00 -7.75 -1.44
C ILE A 130 16.33 -7.24 -0.03
N LYS A 131 17.48 -7.66 0.49
CA LYS A 131 18.08 -7.02 1.65
C LYS A 131 18.29 -5.59 1.20
N TYR A 132 17.72 -4.63 1.93
CA TYR A 132 18.32 -3.31 1.96
C TYR A 132 19.79 -3.53 2.29
N VAL A 133 20.65 -3.40 1.29
CA VAL A 133 22.08 -3.43 1.50
C VAL A 133 22.41 -2.09 2.11
N SER A 134 22.18 -1.95 3.41
CA SER A 134 23.01 -1.07 4.22
C SER A 134 24.40 -1.70 4.20
N LYS A 135 25.16 -1.49 3.10
CA LYS A 135 26.59 -1.73 3.09
C LYS A 135 27.13 -0.90 4.26
N PRO A 136 27.71 -1.49 5.31
CA PRO A 136 28.54 -0.71 6.20
C PRO A 136 29.64 -0.13 5.31
N PHE A 137 29.82 1.18 5.34
CA PHE A 137 30.96 1.82 4.72
C PHE A 137 32.19 1.36 5.48
N TYR A 138 32.78 0.24 5.08
CA TYR A 138 34.11 -0.15 5.53
C TYR A 138 35.11 0.73 4.77
N LEU A 139 35.68 1.71 5.47
CA LEU A 139 36.92 2.35 5.03
C LEU A 139 37.96 1.23 4.79
N PRO A 140 38.58 1.14 3.61
CA PRO A 140 39.58 0.12 3.35
C PRO A 140 40.79 0.37 4.27
N SER A 141 41.10 -0.61 5.14
CA SER A 141 42.21 -0.53 6.10
C SER A 141 43.59 -0.80 5.48
N LYS A 142 43.68 -0.96 4.16
CA LYS A 142 44.96 -1.14 3.46
C LYS A 142 44.95 -0.38 2.14
N LEU A 143 45.76 0.67 2.07
CA LEU A 143 46.20 1.29 0.82
C LEU A 143 46.93 0.23 -0.03
N PRO A 144 46.82 0.27 -1.37
CA PRO A 144 47.58 -0.62 -2.23
C PRO A 144 49.08 -0.42 -2.01
N ASN A 145 49.78 -1.53 -1.72
CA ASN A 145 51.24 -1.57 -1.62
C ASN A 145 51.85 -1.43 -3.02
N THR A 146 51.84 -0.22 -3.57
CA THR A 146 52.59 0.13 -4.77
C THR A 146 53.34 1.42 -4.50
N LEU A 147 54.35 1.35 -3.65
CA LEU A 147 55.47 2.29 -3.57
C LEU A 147 56.63 1.57 -2.85
N SER A 148 57.04 0.41 -3.36
CA SER A 148 58.29 -0.26 -2.93
C SER A 148 59.54 0.38 -3.56
N HIS A 149 59.50 1.68 -3.85
CA HIS A 149 60.61 2.40 -4.47
C HIS A 149 61.01 3.70 -3.76
N LEU A 150 60.67 3.85 -2.48
CA LEU A 150 61.16 4.95 -1.64
C LEU A 150 61.82 4.38 -0.37
N PRO A 151 63.09 4.66 -0.09
CA PRO A 151 63.85 4.02 0.96
C PRO A 151 63.74 4.80 2.27
N ILE A 152 62.57 4.87 2.90
CA ILE A 152 62.47 5.31 4.30
C ILE A 152 61.34 4.50 4.96
N LEU A 153 61.53 4.14 6.23
CA LEU A 153 60.62 3.39 7.15
C LEU A 153 60.92 1.90 7.29
N ARG A 154 62.11 1.61 7.84
CA ARG A 154 62.33 0.42 8.66
C ARG A 154 61.53 0.53 9.96
N GLY A 155 60.83 -0.54 10.30
CA GLY A 155 60.44 -0.84 11.67
C GLY A 155 58.98 -0.55 11.97
N LEU A 156 58.13 -1.57 11.84
CA LEU A 156 57.01 -1.88 12.72
C LEU A 156 56.44 -3.24 12.32
N LYS A 157 56.66 -4.24 13.17
CA LYS A 157 56.18 -5.63 13.00
C LYS A 157 54.69 -5.69 13.32
N PHE A 158 53.85 -6.18 12.40
CA PHE A 158 52.47 -6.57 12.70
C PHE A 158 52.43 -8.04 13.12
N PHE A 159 52.09 -8.28 14.38
CA PHE A 159 51.88 -9.60 14.95
C PHE A 159 50.49 -10.13 14.55
N SER A 160 50.45 -11.30 13.93
CA SER A 160 49.23 -12.05 13.65
C SER A 160 48.79 -12.81 14.90
N ALA A 161 47.56 -12.62 15.35
CA ALA A 161 46.91 -13.55 16.28
C ALA A 161 45.43 -13.67 15.92
N GLY A 162 45.07 -14.80 15.32
CA GLY A 162 43.73 -15.33 15.43
C GLY A 162 43.64 -16.17 16.70
N LEU A 163 42.51 -16.11 17.41
CA LEU A 163 42.05 -17.21 18.26
C LEU A 163 40.60 -16.98 18.66
N PHE A 164 39.83 -18.04 18.47
CA PHE A 164 38.52 -18.33 19.04
C PHE A 164 38.47 -18.06 20.55
N GLY A 165 37.32 -17.65 21.06
CA GLY A 165 37.06 -17.60 22.49
C GLY A 165 35.62 -17.27 22.84
N CYS A 166 34.76 -18.29 22.92
CA CYS A 166 33.53 -18.26 23.71
C CYS A 166 33.89 -18.03 25.18
N ILE A 167 33.32 -17.01 25.84
CA ILE A 167 33.06 -17.06 27.28
C ILE A 167 31.67 -16.46 27.54
N LEU A 168 30.72 -17.36 27.75
CA LEU A 168 29.54 -17.14 28.56
C LEU A 168 29.98 -17.39 30.01
N LEU A 169 29.85 -16.42 30.93
CA LEU A 169 29.57 -16.67 32.34
C LEU A 169 29.28 -15.36 33.11
N HIS A 170 28.47 -15.55 34.13
CA HIS A 170 27.62 -14.62 34.87
C HIS A 170 28.28 -14.15 36.19
N ARG A 171 27.77 -13.03 36.75
CA ARG A 171 27.93 -12.47 38.13
C ARG A 171 29.27 -11.74 38.39
N LYS A 172 29.33 -10.60 39.07
CA LYS A 172 28.38 -9.89 39.96
C LYS A 172 28.05 -8.50 39.43
#